data_AF-A0A1Z9E9E9-F1
#
_entry.id   AF-A0A1Z9E9E9-F1
#
_cell.length_a   1.000
_cell.length_b   1.000
_cell.length_c   1.000
_cell.angle_alpha   90.00
_cell.angle_beta   90.00
_cell.angle_gamma   90.00
#
_symmetry.space_group_name_H-M   'P 1'
#
loop_
_entity.id
_entity.type
_entity.pdbx_description
1 polymer ?
#
loop_
_entity_poly.entity_id
_entity_poly.type
_entity_poly.pdbx_seq_one_letter_code
_entity_poly.pdbx_strand_id
1 'polypeptide(L)'
;MNYTLKQLQDRVSQMIKEQGEDAECGAWIYTKNDCHLKDEDGNTDYGNNVEDPALIARIFDDVGNIDYIYQVIQESLDEVVEEQLMQYQQELV
;
A
#
# COMPACT_ATOMS: atom_id res chain seq x y z
N MET A 1 1.61 9.67 0.22
CA MET A 1 1.59 8.71 1.36
C MET A 1 2.60 9.16 2.40
N ASN A 2 2.27 10.16 3.22
CA ASN A 2 3.25 10.77 4.14
C ASN A 2 2.88 10.50 5.59
N TYR A 3 3.27 9.33 6.07
CA TYR A 3 3.25 8.98 7.49
C TYR A 3 4.59 8.39 7.88
N THR A 4 5.06 8.73 9.08
CA THR A 4 6.06 7.90 9.74
C THR A 4 5.44 6.56 10.14
N LEU A 5 6.26 5.52 10.31
CA LEU A 5 5.78 4.22 10.80
C LEU A 5 5.05 4.33 12.15
N LYS A 6 5.45 5.29 13.00
CA LYS A 6 4.76 5.53 14.27
C LYS A 6 3.35 6.09 14.08
N GLN A 7 3.19 7.06 13.17
CA GLN A 7 1.86 7.60 12.84
C GLN A 7 0.97 6.54 12.18
N LEU A 8 1.55 5.67 11.35
CA LEU A 8 0.82 4.52 10.79
C LEU A 8 0.37 3.55 11.88
N GLN A 9 1.26 3.20 12.82
CA GLN A 9 0.91 2.37 13.98
C GLN A 9 -0.26 2.97 14.78
N ASP A 10 -0.25 4.27 15.02
CA ASP A 10 -1.29 4.94 15.80
C ASP A 10 -2.65 4.89 15.06
N ARG A 11 -2.65 5.04 13.73
CA ARG A 11 -3.87 4.85 12.91
C ARG A 11 -4.41 3.42 12.97
N VAL A 12 -3.55 2.42 12.80
CA VAL A 12 -3.95 1.01 12.88
C VAL A 12 -4.48 0.68 14.27
N SER A 13 -3.82 1.16 15.32
CA SER A 13 -4.28 0.98 16.71
C SER A 13 -5.66 1.59 16.94
N GLN A 14 -5.98 2.71 16.29
CA GLN A 14 -7.31 3.29 16.35
C GLN A 14 -8.35 2.45 15.59
N MET A 15 -8.01 1.97 14.38
CA MET A 15 -8.88 1.07 13.61
C MET A 15 -9.19 -0.22 14.38
N ILE A 16 -8.21 -0.81 15.07
CA ILE A 16 -8.40 -1.99 15.92
C ILE A 16 -9.43 -1.71 17.03
N LYS A 17 -9.37 -0.55 17.69
CA LYS A 17 -10.35 -0.19 18.73
C LYS A 17 -11.76 -0.04 18.18
N GLU A 18 -11.89 0.41 16.94
CA GLU A 18 -13.18 0.70 16.30
C GLU A 18 -13.79 -0.53 15.61
N GLN A 19 -12.95 -1.39 15.03
CA GLN A 19 -13.37 -2.50 14.16
C GLN A 19 -13.15 -3.88 14.79
N GLY A 20 -12.34 -3.97 15.85
CA GLY A 20 -11.95 -5.22 16.51
C GLY A 20 -10.55 -5.69 16.10
N GLU A 21 -9.94 -6.53 16.95
CA GLU A 21 -8.61 -7.11 16.70
C GLU A 21 -8.61 -8.12 15.54
N ASP A 22 -9.73 -8.79 15.31
CA ASP A 22 -9.91 -9.82 14.27
C ASP A 22 -10.50 -9.25 12.96
N ALA A 23 -10.50 -7.92 12.79
CA ALA A 23 -11.03 -7.29 11.57
C ALA A 23 -10.12 -7.57 10.37
N GLU A 24 -10.69 -8.09 9.28
CA GLU A 24 -9.98 -8.32 8.03
C GLU A 24 -9.49 -6.98 7.41
N CYS A 25 -8.22 -6.92 7.00
CA CYS A 25 -7.65 -5.69 6.45
C CYS A 25 -6.61 -5.97 5.35
N GLY A 26 -6.60 -5.11 4.32
CA GLY A 26 -5.55 -5.05 3.30
C GLY A 26 -4.70 -3.78 3.48
N ALA A 27 -3.38 -3.91 3.39
CA ALA A 27 -2.46 -2.79 3.52
C ALA A 27 -1.26 -2.89 2.58
N TRP A 28 -0.90 -1.78 1.95
CA TRP A 28 0.33 -1.62 1.19
C TRP A 28 1.21 -0.57 1.87
N ILE A 29 2.36 -1.00 2.36
CA ILE A 29 3.28 -0.17 3.15
C ILE A 29 4.60 -0.08 2.40
N TYR A 30 4.96 1.15 2.01
CA TYR A 30 6.25 1.46 1.40
C TYR A 30 7.05 2.36 2.35
N THR A 31 8.35 2.15 2.38
CA THR A 31 9.32 2.83 3.25
C THR A 31 10.51 3.29 2.44
N LYS A 32 11.45 4.02 3.06
CA LYS A 32 12.70 4.39 2.38
C LYS A 32 13.48 3.20 1.82
N ASN A 33 13.33 2.01 2.42
CA ASN A 33 14.02 0.79 1.99
C ASN A 33 13.44 0.23 0.68
N ASP A 34 12.34 0.78 0.18
CA ASP A 34 11.71 0.42 -1.09
C ASP A 34 12.05 1.44 -2.20
N CYS A 35 12.76 2.52 -1.86
CA CYS A 35 13.22 3.54 -2.82
C CYS A 35 14.53 3.11 -3.49
N HIS A 36 14.47 2.11 -4.37
CA HIS A 36 15.64 1.56 -5.05
C HIS A 36 16.12 2.43 -6.21
N LEU A 37 17.43 2.46 -6.42
CA LEU A 37 18.06 3.08 -7.58
C LEU A 37 18.24 2.07 -8.72
N LYS A 38 18.60 2.56 -9.90
CA LYS A 38 18.99 1.71 -11.02
C LYS A 38 20.50 1.49 -11.05
N ASP A 39 20.94 0.32 -11.48
CA ASP A 39 22.33 0.01 -11.77
C ASP A 39 22.79 0.63 -13.10
N GLU A 40 24.06 0.41 -13.47
CA GLU A 40 24.66 0.91 -14.71
C GLU A 40 23.98 0.36 -15.98
N ASP A 41 23.36 -0.82 -15.89
CA ASP A 41 22.63 -1.48 -16.97
C ASP A 41 21.14 -1.05 -17.04
N GLY A 42 20.70 -0.19 -16.11
CA GLY A 42 19.35 0.35 -16.04
C GLY A 42 18.31 -0.56 -15.35
N ASN A 43 18.76 -1.66 -14.73
CA ASN A 43 17.93 -2.55 -13.91
C ASN A 43 17.80 -1.99 -12.49
N THR A 44 16.75 -2.38 -11.78
CA THR A 44 16.58 -2.00 -10.37
C THR A 44 17.63 -2.70 -9.50
N ASP A 45 18.43 -1.91 -8.80
CA ASP A 45 19.39 -2.38 -7.81
C ASP A 45 18.74 -2.39 -6.42
N TYR A 46 18.26 -3.55 -6.01
CA TYR A 46 17.61 -3.74 -4.69
C TYR A 46 18.58 -3.60 -3.50
N GLY A 47 19.90 -3.56 -3.74
CA GLY A 47 20.91 -3.31 -2.72
C GLY A 47 21.25 -1.83 -2.54
N ASN A 48 20.75 -0.96 -3.41
CA ASN A 48 21.08 0.46 -3.45
C ASN A 48 19.83 1.33 -3.33
N ASN A 49 19.73 2.07 -2.23
CA ASN A 49 18.55 2.85 -1.88
C ASN A 49 18.83 4.35 -1.87
N VAL A 50 17.77 5.12 -2.07
CA VAL A 50 17.78 6.57 -1.79
C VAL A 50 17.88 6.77 -0.28
N GLU A 51 18.93 7.48 0.17
CA GLU A 51 19.16 7.77 1.60
C GLU A 51 18.91 9.24 1.99
N ASP A 52 18.83 10.16 1.02
CA ASP A 52 18.60 11.58 1.30
C ASP A 52 17.16 11.81 1.82
N PRO A 53 16.98 12.33 3.05
CA PRO A 53 15.64 12.47 3.65
C PRO A 53 14.72 13.44 2.90
N ALA A 54 15.27 14.50 2.30
CA ALA A 54 14.47 15.47 1.56
C ALA A 54 13.99 14.89 0.23
N LEU A 55 14.82 14.08 -0.43
CA LEU A 55 14.45 13.34 -1.63
C LEU A 55 13.42 12.25 -1.31
N ILE A 56 13.60 11.48 -0.23
CA ILE A 56 12.63 10.48 0.22
C ILE A 56 11.25 11.13 0.47
N ALA A 57 11.22 12.27 1.17
CA ALA A 57 9.97 12.98 1.44
C ALA A 57 9.27 13.43 0.14
N ARG A 58 10.04 13.93 -0.85
CA ARG A 58 9.51 14.31 -2.16
C ARG A 58 8.95 13.12 -2.92
N ILE A 59 9.66 11.99 -2.93
CA ILE A 59 9.20 10.75 -3.58
C ILE A 59 7.84 10.35 -3.02
N PHE A 60 7.67 10.30 -1.70
CA PHE A 60 6.40 9.89 -1.09
C PHE A 60 5.26 10.91 -1.19
N ASP A 61 5.61 12.19 -1.34
CA ASP A 61 4.67 13.25 -1.69
C ASP A 61 4.13 13.05 -3.11
N ASP A 62 5.04 12.92 -4.08
CA ASP A 62 4.70 12.71 -5.48
C ASP A 62 3.88 11.43 -5.70
N VAL A 63 4.33 10.29 -5.15
CA VAL A 63 3.56 9.03 -5.23
C VAL A 63 2.19 9.17 -4.56
N GLY A 64 2.10 9.95 -3.48
CA GLY A 64 0.83 10.24 -2.82
C GLY A 64 -0.16 11.01 -3.68
N ASN A 65 0.32 11.78 -4.65
CA ASN A 65 -0.49 12.56 -5.57
C ASN A 65 -0.86 11.77 -6.85
N ILE A 66 -0.41 10.52 -6.99
CA ILE A 66 -0.77 9.65 -8.11
C ILE A 66 -2.12 8.96 -7.79
N ASP A 67 -3.21 9.62 -8.14
CA ASP A 67 -4.58 9.10 -7.94
C ASP A 67 -4.83 7.76 -8.65
N TYR A 68 -4.12 7.52 -9.76
CA TYR A 68 -4.29 6.30 -10.57
C TYR A 68 -4.03 5.01 -9.78
N ILE A 69 -3.06 5.00 -8.85
CA ILE A 69 -2.76 3.81 -8.05
C ILE A 69 -3.95 3.46 -7.15
N TYR A 70 -4.57 4.46 -6.51
CA TYR A 70 -5.73 4.25 -5.66
C TYR A 70 -6.95 3.82 -6.47
N GLN A 71 -7.13 4.37 -7.67
CA GLN A 71 -8.19 3.95 -8.58
C GLN A 71 -8.05 2.47 -8.95
N VAL A 72 -6.87 2.04 -9.40
CA VAL A 72 -6.65 0.63 -9.81
C VAL A 72 -6.85 -0.32 -8.64
N ILE A 73 -6.41 0.04 -7.42
CA ILE A 73 -6.64 -0.78 -6.23
C ILE A 73 -8.14 -0.92 -5.95
N GLN A 74 -8.90 0.17 -6.03
CA GLN A 74 -10.35 0.13 -5.78
C GLN A 74 -11.07 -0.69 -6.86
N GLU A 75 -10.74 -0.49 -8.13
CA GLU A 75 -11.31 -1.26 -9.24
C GLU A 75 -11.02 -2.77 -9.08
N SER A 76 -9.80 -3.13 -8.70
CA SER A 76 -9.41 -4.53 -8.45
C SER A 76 -10.18 -5.13 -7.28
N LEU A 77 -10.41 -4.35 -6.22
CA LEU A 77 -11.20 -4.80 -5.06
C LEU A 77 -12.66 -5.03 -5.45
N ASP A 78 -13.26 -4.09 -6.18
CA ASP A 78 -14.66 -4.16 -6.60
C ASP A 78 -14.91 -5.40 -7.47
N GLU A 79 -14.01 -5.67 -8.44
CA GLU A 79 -14.07 -6.87 -9.29
C GLU A 79 -14.02 -8.16 -8.47
N VAL A 80 -13.05 -8.29 -7.55
CA VAL A 80 -12.90 -9.50 -6.73
C VAL A 80 -14.08 -9.69 -5.78
N VAL A 81 -14.66 -8.60 -5.25
CA VAL A 81 -15.89 -8.68 -4.44
C VAL A 81 -17.03 -9.29 -5.25
N GLU A 82 -17.26 -8.82 -6.47
CA GLU A 82 -18.31 -9.35 -7.33
C GLU A 82 -18.09 -10.83 -7.65
N GLU A 83 -16.87 -11.22 -8.03
CA GLU A 83 -16.52 -12.61 -8.32
C GLU A 83 -16.74 -13.54 -7.12
N GLN A 84 -16.26 -13.14 -5.94
CA GLN A 84 -16.37 -13.95 -4.73
C GLN A 84 -17.83 -14.07 -4.26
N LEU A 85 -18.62 -13.00 -4.36
CA LEU A 85 -20.05 -13.06 -4.05
C LEU A 85 -20.79 -14.03 -4.97
N MET A 86 -20.49 -14.02 -6.27
CA MET A 86 -21.09 -14.96 -7.22
C MET A 86 -20.71 -16.41 -6.92
N GLN A 87 -19.44 -16.67 -6.65
CA GLN A 87 -18.95 -18.02 -6.32
C GLN A 87 -19.61 -18.54 -5.04
N TYR A 88 -19.61 -17.73 -3.97
CA TYR A 88 -20.20 -18.11 -2.69
C TYR A 88 -21.70 -18.42 -2.79
N GLN A 89 -22.45 -17.68 -3.62
CA GLN A 89 -23.86 -17.99 -3.87
C GLN A 89 -24.06 -19.35 -4.56
N GLN A 90 -23.15 -19.77 -5.44
CA GLN A 90 -23.23 -21.08 -6.11
C GLN A 90 -22.94 -22.23 -5.15
N GLU A 91 -22.08 -22.03 -4.15
CA GLU A 91 -21.73 -23.05 -3.15
C GLU A 91 -22.87 -23.37 -2.18
N LEU A 92 -23.84 -22.47 -2.04
CA LEU A 92 -25.00 -22.62 -1.15
C LEU A 92 -26.18 -23.37 -1.78
N VAL A 93 -26.07 -23.79 -3.06
CA VAL A 93 -27.14 -24.43 -3.85
C VAL A 93 -26.99 -25.94 -3.91
#